data_AF-A0A2V7X8W7-F1
#
_entry.id   AF-A0A2V7X8W7-F1
#
_cell.length_a   1.000
_cell.length_b   1.000
_cell.length_c   1.000
_cell.angle_alpha   90.00
_cell.angle_beta   90.00
_cell.angle_gamma   90.00
#
_symmetry.space_group_name_H-M   'P 1'
#
loop_
_entity.id
_entity.type
_entity.pdbx_description
1 polymer ?
#
loop_
_entity_poly.entity_id
_entity_poly.type
_entity_poly.pdbx_seq_one_letter_code
_entity_poly.pdbx_strand_id
1 'polypeptide(L)'
;MNSEAIRVIEAVAWSERFGARSVLPLKRIAADALGGDGALAARVLADLDEQGWVQTDTVGGETGWLTPRGRTAAALLTALP
;
A
#
# COMPACT_ATOMS: atom_id res chain seq x y z
N MET A 1 -7.36 11.11 1.44
CA MET A 1 -6.23 10.37 0.84
C MET A 1 -5.40 11.36 0.03
N ASN A 2 -4.11 11.49 0.32
CA ASN A 2 -3.20 12.38 -0.42
C ASN A 2 -2.57 11.62 -1.61
N SER A 3 -1.77 12.31 -2.44
CA SER A 3 -1.15 11.73 -3.63
C SER A 3 -0.19 10.58 -3.32
N GLU A 4 0.53 10.65 -2.21
CA GLU A 4 1.47 9.61 -1.77
C GLU A 4 0.72 8.32 -1.38
N ALA A 5 -0.33 8.45 -0.58
CA ALA A 5 -1.20 7.35 -0.19
C ALA A 5 -1.86 6.67 -1.39
N ILE A 6 -2.30 7.45 -2.38
CA ILE A 6 -2.85 6.92 -3.64
C ILE A 6 -1.80 6.08 -4.37
N ARG A 7 -0.60 6.62 -4.59
CA ARG A 7 0.50 5.90 -5.26
C ARG A 7 0.87 4.59 -4.56
N VAL A 8 0.91 4.61 -3.22
CA VAL A 8 1.20 3.40 -2.43
C VAL A 8 0.09 2.37 -2.61
N ILE A 9 -1.20 2.76 -2.53
CA ILE A 9 -2.33 1.84 -2.74
C ILE A 9 -2.29 1.23 -4.14
N GLU A 10 -2.03 2.02 -5.17
CA GLU A 10 -1.91 1.53 -6.55
C GLU A 10 -0.76 0.53 -6.72
N ALA A 11 0.41 0.84 -6.15
CA ALA A 11 1.58 -0.03 -6.23
C ALA A 11 1.37 -1.37 -5.50
N VAL A 12 0.70 -1.34 -4.34
CA VAL A 12 0.36 -2.55 -3.59
C VAL A 12 -0.69 -3.36 -4.33
N ALA A 13 -1.73 -2.73 -4.89
CA ALA A 13 -2.76 -3.43 -5.68
C ALA A 13 -2.19 -4.08 -6.94
N TRP A 14 -1.27 -3.38 -7.63
CA TRP A 14 -0.53 -3.95 -8.75
C TRP A 14 0.27 -5.18 -8.28
N SER A 15 0.98 -5.07 -7.16
CA SER A 15 1.75 -6.18 -6.58
C SER A 15 0.89 -7.36 -6.13
N GLU A 16 -0.32 -7.14 -5.58
CA GLU A 16 -1.28 -8.21 -5.25
C GLU A 16 -1.76 -8.94 -6.51
N ARG A 17 -1.94 -8.22 -7.63
CA ARG A 17 -2.45 -8.79 -8.88
C ARG A 17 -1.43 -9.64 -9.63
N PHE A 18 -0.15 -9.27 -9.58
CA PHE A 18 0.93 -9.93 -10.31
C PHE A 18 1.83 -10.79 -9.42
N GLY A 19 1.73 -10.66 -8.10
CA GLY A 19 2.46 -11.46 -7.12
C GLY A 19 1.72 -12.76 -6.75
N ALA A 20 2.48 -13.82 -6.48
CA ALA A 20 1.93 -15.11 -6.04
C ALA A 20 1.75 -15.22 -4.51
N ARG A 21 1.89 -14.12 -3.75
CA ARG A 21 1.89 -14.13 -2.27
C ARG A 21 0.74 -13.31 -1.70
N SER A 22 0.04 -13.90 -0.73
CA SER A 22 -1.01 -13.21 0.04
C SER A 22 -0.47 -12.16 1.00
N VAL A 23 0.83 -12.19 1.32
CA VAL A 23 1.53 -11.22 2.15
C VAL A 23 2.62 -10.56 1.32
N LEU A 24 2.58 -9.24 1.23
CA LEU A 24 3.45 -8.41 0.40
C LEU A 24 4.47 -7.64 1.22
N PRO A 25 5.68 -7.36 0.70
CA PRO A 25 6.66 -6.50 1.35
C PRO A 25 6.25 -5.02 1.22
N LEU A 26 5.24 -4.59 1.99
CA LEU A 26 4.59 -3.28 1.86
C LEU A 26 5.58 -2.11 1.92
N LYS A 27 6.51 -2.13 2.88
CA LYS A 27 7.51 -1.07 3.04
C LYS A 27 8.39 -0.89 1.80
N ARG A 28 8.79 -1.99 1.17
CA ARG A 28 9.58 -1.95 -0.08
C ARG A 28 8.74 -1.39 -1.22
N ILE A 29 7.52 -1.90 -1.40
CA ILE A 29 6.61 -1.44 -2.46
C ILE A 29 6.31 0.06 -2.30
N ALA A 30 6.03 0.50 -1.07
CA ALA A 30 5.78 1.89 -0.75
C ALA A 30 7.01 2.77 -0.99
N ALA A 31 8.21 2.33 -0.59
CA ALA A 31 9.44 3.05 -0.88
C ALA A 31 9.67 3.20 -2.38
N ASP A 32 9.51 2.12 -3.16
CA ASP A 32 9.64 2.14 -4.62
C ASP A 32 8.64 3.13 -5.25
N ALA A 33 7.38 3.14 -4.79
CA ALA A 33 6.33 4.06 -5.25
C ALA A 33 6.60 5.54 -4.89
N LEU A 34 7.42 5.78 -3.87
CA LEU A 34 7.75 7.10 -3.33
C LEU A 34 9.19 7.52 -3.65
N GLY A 35 9.81 6.91 -4.67
CA GLY A 35 11.13 7.32 -5.16
C GLY A 35 12.31 6.84 -4.31
N GLY A 36 12.13 5.78 -3.53
CA GLY A 36 13.15 5.19 -2.65
C GLY A 36 13.17 5.76 -1.22
N ASP A 37 12.26 6.66 -0.87
CA ASP A 37 12.20 7.23 0.49
C ASP A 37 11.52 6.25 1.48
N GLY A 38 12.36 5.50 2.18
CA GLY A 38 11.90 4.53 3.19
C GLY A 38 11.26 5.17 4.43
N ALA A 39 11.63 6.41 4.79
CA ALA A 39 11.07 7.09 5.95
C ALA A 39 9.66 7.62 5.65
N LEU A 40 9.49 8.21 4.46
CA LEU A 40 8.18 8.63 3.97
C LEU A 40 7.27 7.41 3.78
N ALA A 41 7.78 6.33 3.19
CA ALA A 41 7.03 5.08 3.02
C ALA A 41 6.51 4.52 4.36
N ALA A 42 7.37 4.48 5.39
CA ALA A 42 6.95 4.02 6.72
C ALA A 42 5.84 4.90 7.32
N ARG A 43 5.95 6.22 7.17
CA ARG A 43 4.92 7.17 7.63
C ARG A 43 3.60 6.99 6.90
N VAL A 44 3.64 6.94 5.57
CA VAL A 44 2.43 6.76 4.74
C VAL A 44 1.75 5.43 5.04
N LEU A 45 2.52 4.34 5.24
CA LEU A 45 1.96 3.05 5.62
C LEU A 45 1.31 3.06 7.00
N ALA A 46 1.92 3.72 7.99
CA ALA A 46 1.32 3.88 9.32
C ALA A 46 -0.03 4.63 9.24
N ASP A 47 -0.06 5.75 8.50
CA ASP A 47 -1.30 6.52 8.30
C ASP A 47 -2.38 5.69 7.57
N LEU A 48 -1.98 4.87 6.59
CA LEU A 48 -2.90 3.98 5.85
C LEU A 48 -3.43 2.83 6.71
N ASP A 49 -2.60 2.28 7.59
CA ASP A 49 -2.97 1.20 8.53
C ASP A 49 -3.94 1.72 9.59
N GLU A 50 -3.65 2.88 10.18
CA GLU A 50 -4.54 3.57 11.14
C GLU A 50 -5.91 3.88 10.53
N GLN A 51 -5.95 4.24 9.25
CA GLN A 51 -7.20 4.49 8.51
C GLN A 51 -7.87 3.21 7.97
N GLY A 52 -7.27 2.04 8.16
CA GLY A 52 -7.81 0.75 7.76
C GLY A 52 -7.80 0.47 6.24
N TRP A 53 -6.90 1.10 5.49
CA TRP A 53 -6.72 0.84 4.06
C TRP A 53 -5.78 -0.33 3.78
N VAL A 54 -4.73 -0.46 4.58
CA VAL A 54 -3.82 -1.60 4.61
C VAL A 54 -3.90 -2.27 5.98
N GLN A 55 -3.39 -3.48 6.09
CA GLN A 55 -3.11 -4.09 7.37
C GLN A 55 -1.66 -4.55 7.37
N THR A 56 -0.88 -4.03 8.31
CA THR A 56 0.52 -4.44 8.50
C THR A 56 0.61 -5.60 9.50
N ASP A 57 1.52 -6.54 9.27
CA ASP A 57 1.65 -7.74 10.11
C ASP A 57 2.68 -7.59 11.25
N THR A 58 3.51 -6.56 11.19
CA THR A 58 4.67 -6.36 12.06
C THR A 58 4.84 -4.90 12.44
N VAL A 59 5.40 -4.68 13.63
CA VAL A 59 5.81 -3.34 14.09
C VAL A 59 6.86 -2.80 13.12
N GLY A 60 6.45 -1.85 12.27
CA GLY A 60 7.30 -1.24 11.23
C GLY A 60 6.82 -1.43 9.79
N GLY A 61 5.70 -2.12 9.56
CA GLY A 61 5.05 -2.18 8.24
C GLY A 61 5.84 -2.92 7.16
N GLU A 62 6.75 -3.82 7.56
CA GLU A 62 7.63 -4.56 6.64
C GLU A 62 6.80 -5.37 5.64
N THR A 63 5.79 -6.06 6.14
CA THR A 63 4.89 -6.91 5.36
C THR A 63 3.41 -6.66 5.69
N GLY A 64 2.52 -7.07 4.78
CA GLY A 64 1.08 -6.88 4.96
C GLY A 64 0.26 -7.06 3.68
N TRP A 65 -0.98 -6.57 3.68
CA TRP A 65 -1.92 -6.67 2.56
C TRP A 65 -2.88 -5.49 2.51
N LEU A 66 -3.58 -5.33 1.38
CA LEU A 66 -4.71 -4.39 1.32
C LEU A 66 -5.91 -4.96 2.08
N THR A 67 -6.57 -4.13 2.89
CA THR A 67 -7.87 -4.52 3.45
C THR A 67 -8.94 -4.57 2.35
N PRO A 68 -10.14 -5.14 2.59
CA PRO A 68 -11.25 -5.04 1.65
C PRO A 68 -11.55 -3.59 1.23
N ARG A 69 -11.38 -2.65 2.16
CA ARG A 69 -11.54 -1.21 1.91
C ARG A 69 -10.46 -0.68 0.98
N GLY A 70 -9.19 -1.02 1.22
CA GLY A 70 -8.06 -0.67 0.35
C GLY A 70 -8.20 -1.21 -1.07
N ARG A 71 -8.63 -2.47 -1.23
CA ARG A 71 -8.87 -3.05 -2.56
C ARG A 71 -9.98 -2.35 -3.32
N THR A 72 -11.08 -2.02 -2.62
CA THR A 72 -12.18 -1.27 -3.23
C THR A 72 -11.70 0.09 -3.73
N ALA A 73 -10.92 0.81 -2.92
CA ALA A 73 -10.34 2.09 -3.33
C ALA A 73 -9.40 1.94 -4.53
N ALA A 74 -8.49 0.96 -4.51
CA ALA A 74 -7.59 0.69 -5.63
C ALA A 74 -8.35 0.40 -6.93
N ALA A 75 -9.39 -0.44 -6.87
CA ALA A 75 -10.22 -0.76 -8.02
C ALA A 75 -10.90 0.48 -8.60
N LEU A 76 -11.45 1.35 -7.74
CA LEU A 76 -12.07 2.62 -8.17
C LEU A 76 -11.06 3.58 -8.82
N LEU A 77 -9.82 3.65 -8.29
CA LEU A 77 -8.76 4.48 -8.86
C LEU A 77 -8.37 4.00 -10.27
N THR A 78 -8.28 2.69 -10.48
CA THR A 78 -7.95 2.12 -11.80
C THR A 78 -9.11 2.08 -12.80
N ALA A 79 -10.34 2.33 -12.35
CA ALA A 79 -11.54 2.34 -13.18
C ALA A 79 -11.87 3.72 -13.77
N LEU A 80 -11.15 4.76 -13.37
CA LEU A 80 -11.29 6.11 -13.94
C LEU A 80 -10.45 6.21 -15.23
N PRO A 81 -11.05 6.65 -16.36
CA PRO A 81 -10.37 6.76 -17.65
C PRO A 81 -9.28 7.85 -17.69
#